data_AF-A0A939GRX6-F1
#
_entry.id   AF-A0A939GRX6-F1
#
_cell.length_a   1.000
_cell.length_b   1.000
_cell.length_c   1.000
_cell.angle_alpha   90.00
_cell.angle_beta   90.00
_cell.angle_gamma   90.00
#
_symmetry.space_group_name_H-M   'P 1'
#
loop_
_entity.id
_entity.type
_entity.pdbx_description
1 polymer ?
#
loop_
_entity_poly.entity_id
_entity_poly.type
_entity_poly.pdbx_seq_one_letter_code
_entity_poly.pdbx_strand_id
1 'polypeptide(L)'
;MELLQFKISTHRLLLQPISMEYKADIFREFTQEVTTYLYSKPSKKIQDTEIFIHQSLLKMEKREELVIVILKKDSQEFLGCSGIHKINSKYPRYGIWLKKSAYKQGYATETIAALKLWAEENLDYEYLRYDLDKANTASRRVAEKMGGKIGREYDLINESGKVLNLVEYKISKKQNSEFC
;
A
#
# COMPACT_ATOMS: atom_id res chain seq x y z
N MET A 1 -1.29 3.59 -20.22
CA MET A 1 -1.67 4.43 -19.07
C MET A 1 -0.42 4.97 -18.43
N GLU A 2 -0.38 6.28 -18.21
CA GLU A 2 0.73 6.97 -17.55
C GLU A 2 0.53 6.91 -16.03
N LEU A 3 1.43 6.21 -15.32
CA LEU A 3 1.31 6.01 -13.87
C LEU A 3 1.50 7.30 -13.06
N LEU A 4 1.97 8.38 -13.68
CA LEU A 4 2.20 9.67 -13.04
C LEU A 4 0.98 10.61 -13.07
N GLN A 5 -0.07 10.27 -13.82
CA GLN A 5 -1.23 11.17 -14.02
C GLN A 5 -2.57 10.56 -13.64
N PHE A 6 -2.63 9.26 -13.32
CA PHE A 6 -3.91 8.63 -13.01
C PHE A 6 -4.46 9.08 -11.64
N LYS A 7 -5.78 9.03 -11.48
CA LYS A 7 -6.45 9.24 -10.20
C LYS A 7 -7.53 8.19 -10.03
N ILE A 8 -7.65 7.62 -8.83
CA ILE A 8 -8.76 6.74 -8.47
C ILE A 8 -9.59 7.46 -7.43
N SER A 9 -10.83 7.78 -7.79
CA SER A 9 -11.82 8.27 -6.84
C SER A 9 -12.66 7.12 -6.32
N THR A 10 -12.78 7.01 -5.00
CA THR A 10 -13.69 6.07 -4.35
C THR A 10 -14.88 6.84 -3.73
N HIS A 11 -15.61 6.19 -2.83
CA HIS A 11 -16.68 6.83 -2.10
C HIS A 11 -16.16 7.98 -1.22
N ARG A 12 -15.09 7.76 -0.45
CA ARG A 12 -14.55 8.72 0.54
C ARG A 12 -13.13 9.19 0.25
N LEU A 13 -12.43 8.54 -0.69
CA LEU A 13 -11.00 8.75 -0.92
C LEU A 13 -10.72 9.23 -2.33
N LEU A 14 -9.61 9.95 -2.45
CA LEU A 14 -8.92 10.21 -3.69
C LEU A 14 -7.52 9.60 -3.58
N LEU A 15 -7.21 8.67 -4.48
CA LEU A 15 -5.87 8.07 -4.60
C LEU A 15 -5.19 8.69 -5.81
N GLN A 16 -3.99 9.21 -5.63
CA GLN A 16 -3.21 9.79 -6.72
C GLN A 16 -1.71 9.55 -6.53
N PRO A 17 -0.91 9.61 -7.61
CA PRO A 17 0.54 9.44 -7.57
C PRO A 17 1.18 10.25 -6.46
N ILE A 18 2.17 9.64 -5.81
CA ILE A 18 3.01 10.34 -4.85
C ILE A 18 3.75 11.49 -5.55
N SER A 19 3.94 12.61 -4.85
CA SER A 19 4.66 13.76 -5.37
C SER A 19 5.38 14.49 -4.23
N MET A 20 6.24 15.45 -4.58
CA MET A 20 6.98 16.25 -3.60
C MET A 20 6.10 17.14 -2.72
N GLU A 21 4.85 17.40 -3.12
CA GLU A 21 3.92 18.21 -2.32
C GLU A 21 3.61 17.54 -0.97
N TYR A 22 3.62 16.20 -0.90
CA TYR A 22 3.29 15.42 0.30
C TYR A 22 4.50 15.11 1.18
N LYS A 23 5.69 15.61 0.83
CA LYS A 23 6.92 15.38 1.59
C LYS A 23 6.75 15.68 3.08
N ALA A 24 6.20 16.85 3.40
CA ALA A 24 6.05 17.27 4.78
C ALA A 24 5.05 16.39 5.55
N ASP A 25 3.95 15.98 4.91
CA ASP A 25 2.96 15.09 5.52
C ASP A 25 3.51 13.68 5.74
N ILE A 26 4.22 13.12 4.76
CA ILE A 26 4.86 11.81 4.89
C ILE A 26 5.87 11.84 6.03
N PHE A 27 6.76 12.84 6.05
CA PHE A 27 7.77 12.97 7.10
C PHE A 27 7.15 13.11 8.49
N ARG A 28 6.06 13.88 8.63
CA ARG A 28 5.38 14.12 9.89
C ARG A 28 4.60 12.90 10.39
N GLU A 29 3.87 12.23 9.50
CA GLU A 29 2.90 11.18 9.88
C GLU A 29 3.51 9.76 9.89
N PHE A 30 4.64 9.53 9.21
CA PHE A 30 5.31 8.24 9.17
C PHE A 30 6.15 7.99 10.44
N THR A 31 5.46 7.94 11.59
CA THR A 31 6.06 7.89 12.93
C THR A 31 6.42 6.47 13.38
N GLN A 32 7.18 6.35 14.47
CA GLN A 32 7.58 5.05 15.04
C GLN A 32 6.36 4.18 15.39
N GLU A 33 5.28 4.80 15.87
CA GLU A 33 4.03 4.11 16.17
C GLU A 33 3.39 3.54 14.89
N VAL A 34 3.36 4.32 13.81
CA VAL A 34 2.82 3.87 12.51
C VAL A 34 3.65 2.73 11.94
N THR A 35 4.97 2.76 12.10
CA THR A 35 5.88 1.74 11.56
C THR A 35 6.02 0.49 12.43
N THR A 36 5.29 0.36 13.55
CA THR A 36 5.42 -0.74 14.53
C THR A 36 5.44 -2.14 13.91
N TYR A 37 4.71 -2.32 12.80
CA TYR A 37 4.54 -3.58 12.06
C TYR A 37 5.05 -3.52 10.62
N LEU A 38 5.79 -2.48 10.26
CA LEU A 38 6.29 -2.26 8.91
C LEU A 38 7.77 -2.65 8.82
N TYR A 39 8.19 -3.00 7.60
CA TYR A 39 9.59 -3.21 7.29
C TYR A 39 10.41 -1.92 7.47
N SER A 40 9.87 -0.82 6.94
CA SER A 40 10.53 0.49 6.94
C SER A 40 10.38 1.19 8.27
N LYS A 41 11.39 1.99 8.63
CA LYS A 41 11.35 2.88 9.80
C LYS A 41 11.11 4.34 9.39
N PRO A 42 10.70 5.20 10.34
CA PRO A 42 10.58 6.63 10.12
C PRO A 42 11.87 7.25 9.63
N SER A 43 11.76 8.17 8.68
CA SER A 43 12.86 9.04 8.27
C SER A 43 13.31 9.90 9.46
N LYS A 44 14.62 10.04 9.65
CA LYS A 44 15.16 10.97 10.68
C LYS A 44 15.35 12.37 10.11
N LYS A 45 15.53 12.46 8.81
CA LYS A 45 15.73 13.70 8.07
C LYS A 45 14.71 13.79 6.95
N ILE A 46 14.20 14.98 6.68
CA ILE A 46 13.23 15.19 5.60
C ILE A 46 13.80 14.81 4.23
N GLN A 47 15.12 14.90 4.07
CA GLN A 47 15.85 14.46 2.88
C GLN A 47 15.70 12.96 2.61
N ASP A 48 15.57 12.13 3.65
CA ASP A 48 15.32 10.70 3.45
C ASP A 48 13.93 10.47 2.80
N THR A 49 12.96 11.30 3.16
CA THR A 49 11.62 11.31 2.54
C THR A 49 11.67 11.82 1.10
N GLU A 50 12.50 12.83 0.80
CA GLU A 50 12.73 13.30 -0.58
C GLU A 50 13.30 12.20 -1.47
N ILE A 51 14.31 11.47 -0.96
CA ILE A 51 14.92 10.34 -1.65
C ILE A 51 13.87 9.25 -1.90
N PHE A 52 13.06 8.91 -0.91
CA PHE A 52 11.96 7.95 -1.07
C PHE A 52 10.97 8.36 -2.17
N ILE A 53 10.54 9.62 -2.19
CA ILE A 53 9.61 10.13 -3.20
C ILE A 53 10.25 10.08 -4.59
N HIS A 54 11.49 10.56 -4.73
CA HIS A 54 12.22 10.53 -6.00
C HIS A 54 12.41 9.10 -6.53
N GLN A 55 12.82 8.16 -5.68
CA GLN A 55 12.97 6.76 -6.06
C GLN A 55 11.64 6.14 -6.47
N SER A 56 10.55 6.48 -5.77
CA SER A 56 9.20 6.01 -6.12
C SER A 56 8.78 6.51 -7.50
N LEU A 57 8.99 7.80 -7.80
CA LEU A 57 8.70 8.40 -9.10
C LEU A 57 9.49 7.73 -10.23
N LEU A 58 10.80 7.53 -10.06
CA LEU A 58 11.65 6.86 -11.06
C LEU A 58 11.19 5.42 -11.35
N LYS A 59 10.75 4.69 -10.33
CA LYS A 59 10.21 3.33 -10.51
C LYS A 59 8.83 3.34 -11.17
N MET A 60 8.01 4.35 -10.90
CA MET A 60 6.72 4.53 -11.56
C MET A 60 6.88 4.88 -13.04
N GLU A 61 7.86 5.73 -13.40
CA GLU A 61 8.24 6.00 -14.79
C GLU A 61 8.64 4.72 -15.54
N LYS A 62 9.41 3.86 -14.87
CA LYS A 62 9.82 2.55 -15.40
C LYS A 62 8.73 1.47 -15.34
N ARG A 63 7.55 1.80 -14.80
CA ARG A 63 6.43 0.86 -14.59
C ARG A 63 6.82 -0.37 -13.78
N GLU A 64 7.67 -0.18 -12.77
CA GLU A 64 8.11 -1.23 -11.85
C GLU A 64 7.26 -1.28 -10.57
N GLU A 65 6.78 -0.11 -10.15
CA GLU A 65 5.96 0.05 -8.94
C GLU A 65 4.88 1.10 -9.18
N LEU A 66 3.84 1.04 -8.35
CA LEU A 66 2.83 2.06 -8.21
C LEU A 66 2.88 2.56 -6.76
N VAL A 67 3.08 3.86 -6.55
CA VAL A 67 3.06 4.48 -5.22
C VAL A 67 2.11 5.67 -5.25
N ILE A 68 1.14 5.66 -4.33
CA ILE A 68 0.10 6.67 -4.24
C ILE A 68 0.01 7.26 -2.83
N VAL A 69 -0.50 8.49 -2.77
CA VAL A 69 -1.02 9.06 -1.53
C VAL A 69 -2.51 8.80 -1.43
N ILE A 70 -2.99 8.68 -0.19
CA ILE A 70 -4.39 8.48 0.14
C ILE A 70 -4.91 9.79 0.72
N LEU A 71 -5.84 10.43 0.03
CA LEU A 71 -6.45 11.69 0.46
C LEU A 71 -7.91 11.47 0.80
N LYS A 72 -8.41 12.18 1.81
CA LYS A 72 -9.85 12.29 2.03
C LYS A 72 -10.44 13.14 0.91
N LYS A 73 -11.44 12.62 0.20
CA LYS A 73 -11.97 13.22 -1.03
C LYS A 73 -12.46 14.66 -0.84
N ASP A 74 -13.19 14.91 0.25
CA ASP A 74 -13.84 16.20 0.47
C ASP A 74 -12.88 17.29 0.99
N SER A 75 -12.00 16.93 1.92
CA SER A 75 -11.08 17.89 2.56
C SER A 75 -9.69 17.91 1.96
N GLN A 76 -9.36 16.99 1.05
CA GLN A 76 -8.01 16.75 0.53
C GLN A 76 -6.97 16.44 1.62
N GLU A 77 -7.44 16.05 2.80
CA GLU A 77 -6.59 15.71 3.95
C GLU A 77 -5.75 14.48 3.63
N PHE A 78 -4.43 14.58 3.83
CA PHE A 78 -3.52 13.44 3.72
C PHE A 78 -3.81 12.39 4.80
N LEU A 79 -3.99 11.13 4.39
CA LEU A 79 -4.30 10.01 5.27
C LEU A 79 -3.20 8.95 5.34
N GLY A 80 -2.24 8.94 4.41
CA GLY A 80 -1.16 7.95 4.35
C GLY A 80 -0.76 7.64 2.90
N CYS A 81 0.04 6.58 2.72
CA CYS A 81 0.45 6.10 1.41
C CYS A 81 0.11 4.62 1.22
N SER A 82 -0.08 4.23 -0.03
CA SER A 82 -0.20 2.84 -0.43
C SER A 82 0.47 2.62 -1.78
N GLY A 83 0.60 1.37 -2.19
CA GLY A 83 1.20 1.05 -3.46
C GLY A 83 1.13 -0.43 -3.80
N ILE A 84 1.51 -0.71 -5.03
CA ILE A 84 1.74 -2.06 -5.55
C ILE A 84 3.18 -2.10 -6.06
N HIS A 85 4.02 -2.91 -5.43
CA HIS A 85 5.41 -3.09 -5.82
C HIS A 85 5.54 -4.27 -6.79
N LYS A 86 6.54 -4.22 -7.67
CA LYS A 86 6.81 -5.28 -8.66
C LYS A 86 5.61 -5.55 -9.57
N ILE A 87 5.01 -4.49 -10.11
CA ILE A 87 3.79 -4.57 -10.93
C ILE A 87 3.99 -5.33 -12.25
N ASN A 88 5.23 -5.51 -12.68
CA ASN A 88 5.63 -6.31 -13.84
C ASN A 88 5.87 -7.80 -13.50
N SER A 89 5.68 -8.22 -12.25
CA SER A 89 5.83 -9.62 -11.83
C SER A 89 4.49 -10.35 -11.78
N LYS A 90 4.51 -11.69 -11.83
CA LYS A 90 3.31 -12.51 -11.62
C LYS A 90 2.74 -12.42 -10.21
N TYR A 91 3.51 -11.88 -9.25
CA TYR A 91 3.15 -11.77 -7.83
C TYR A 91 3.41 -10.36 -7.28
N PRO A 92 2.71 -9.32 -7.80
CA PRO A 92 2.86 -7.95 -7.30
C PRO A 92 2.48 -7.88 -5.82
N ARG A 93 3.06 -6.94 -5.09
CA ARG A 93 2.90 -6.85 -3.63
C ARG A 93 2.30 -5.54 -3.17
N TYR A 94 1.26 -5.62 -2.34
CA TYR A 94 0.70 -4.47 -1.66
C TYR A 94 1.58 -3.93 -0.55
N GLY A 95 1.61 -2.60 -0.44
CA GLY A 95 2.04 -1.86 0.73
C GLY A 95 0.99 -0.83 1.11
N ILE A 96 0.77 -0.64 2.41
CA ILE A 96 -0.08 0.44 2.92
C ILE A 96 0.34 0.83 4.32
N TRP A 97 0.31 2.13 4.58
CA TRP A 97 0.31 2.68 5.93
C TRP A 97 -0.64 3.87 5.96
N LEU A 98 -1.26 4.09 7.12
CA LEU A 98 -2.12 5.25 7.36
C LEU A 98 -1.53 6.05 8.51
N LYS A 99 -1.75 7.36 8.52
CA LYS A 99 -1.50 8.15 9.70
C LYS A 99 -2.35 7.66 10.86
N LYS A 100 -1.88 7.86 12.08
CA LYS A 100 -2.51 7.31 13.28
C LYS A 100 -3.98 7.70 13.42
N SER A 101 -4.30 8.97 13.15
CA SER A 101 -5.67 9.51 13.26
C SER A 101 -6.64 8.91 12.22
N ALA A 102 -6.14 8.30 11.14
CA ALA A 102 -6.95 7.66 10.10
C ALA A 102 -7.26 6.17 10.40
N TYR A 103 -6.77 5.62 11.51
CA TYR A 103 -6.99 4.22 11.87
C TYR A 103 -8.45 3.93 12.21
N LYS A 104 -8.85 2.66 12.03
CA LYS A 104 -10.18 2.13 12.38
C LYS A 104 -11.38 2.78 11.67
N GLN A 105 -11.15 3.61 10.66
CA GLN A 105 -12.20 4.26 9.86
C GLN A 105 -12.51 3.53 8.53
N GLY A 106 -11.84 2.39 8.27
CA GLY A 106 -12.04 1.58 7.07
C GLY A 106 -11.31 2.07 5.82
N TYR A 107 -10.52 3.15 5.90
CA TYR A 107 -9.79 3.70 4.74
C TYR A 107 -8.78 2.71 4.13
N ALA A 108 -8.15 1.85 4.94
CA ALA A 108 -7.24 0.83 4.44
C ALA A 108 -7.96 -0.20 3.56
N THR A 109 -9.13 -0.68 3.99
CA THR A 109 -9.94 -1.62 3.20
C THR A 109 -10.40 -0.98 1.89
N GLU A 110 -10.88 0.26 1.95
CA GLU A 110 -11.32 1.00 0.75
C GLU A 110 -10.18 1.23 -0.23
N THR A 111 -9.00 1.60 0.26
CA THR A 111 -7.79 1.79 -0.56
C THR A 111 -7.35 0.49 -1.24
N ILE A 112 -7.22 -0.61 -0.48
CA ILE A 112 -6.77 -1.89 -1.04
C ILE A 112 -7.80 -2.45 -2.02
N ALA A 113 -9.10 -2.29 -1.76
CA ALA A 113 -10.15 -2.69 -2.70
C ALA A 113 -10.05 -1.93 -4.03
N ALA A 114 -9.83 -0.61 -3.97
CA ALA A 114 -9.66 0.23 -5.16
C ALA A 114 -8.39 -0.14 -5.94
N LEU A 115 -7.26 -0.35 -5.25
CA LEU A 115 -6.02 -0.79 -5.88
C LEU A 115 -6.11 -2.22 -6.45
N LYS A 116 -6.96 -3.08 -5.88
CA LYS A 116 -7.24 -4.42 -6.43
C LYS A 116 -7.96 -4.33 -7.76
N LEU A 117 -9.02 -3.53 -7.85
CA LEU A 117 -9.74 -3.32 -9.11
C LEU A 117 -8.80 -2.76 -10.17
N TRP A 118 -8.01 -1.73 -9.80
CA TRP A 118 -7.01 -1.18 -10.69
C TRP A 118 -6.00 -2.23 -11.16
N ALA A 119 -5.50 -3.09 -10.27
CA ALA A 119 -4.58 -4.15 -10.63
C ALA A 119 -5.22 -5.16 -11.58
N GLU A 120 -6.46 -5.58 -11.33
CA GLU A 120 -7.22 -6.51 -12.17
C GLU A 120 -7.38 -6.00 -13.61
N GLU A 121 -7.59 -4.70 -13.77
CA GLU A 121 -7.78 -4.05 -15.06
C GLU A 121 -6.47 -3.76 -15.81
N ASN A 122 -5.37 -3.54 -15.08
CA ASN A 122 -4.14 -2.97 -15.66
C ASN A 122 -2.92 -3.90 -15.63
N LEU A 123 -2.95 -4.97 -14.84
CA LEU A 123 -1.80 -5.85 -14.63
C LEU A 123 -2.10 -7.30 -15.05
N ASP A 124 -1.11 -7.93 -15.67
CA ASP A 124 -1.09 -9.38 -15.88
C ASP A 124 -0.35 -10.07 -14.73
N TYR A 125 -1.12 -10.60 -13.78
CA TYR A 125 -0.61 -11.28 -12.59
C TYR A 125 -1.49 -12.48 -12.21
N GLU A 126 -0.96 -13.40 -11.42
CA GLU A 126 -1.67 -14.60 -10.92
C GLU A 126 -2.41 -14.30 -9.61
N TYR A 127 -1.71 -13.73 -8.63
CA TYR A 127 -2.29 -13.24 -7.38
C TYR A 127 -1.48 -12.07 -6.82
N LEU A 128 -2.14 -11.21 -6.04
CA LEU A 128 -1.49 -10.12 -5.31
C LEU A 128 -1.01 -10.63 -3.97
N ARG A 129 0.22 -10.30 -3.61
CA ARG A 129 0.80 -10.59 -2.30
C ARG A 129 0.53 -9.46 -1.33
N TYR A 130 0.19 -9.82 -0.10
CA TYR A 130 0.14 -8.87 0.99
C TYR A 130 0.86 -9.46 2.20
N ASP A 131 2.13 -9.09 2.34
CA ASP A 131 2.97 -9.49 3.46
C ASP A 131 2.70 -8.54 4.64
N LEU A 132 2.39 -9.10 5.81
CA LEU A 132 2.10 -8.31 7.02
C LEU A 132 2.54 -9.06 8.27
N ASP A 133 2.85 -8.33 9.33
CA ASP A 133 3.16 -8.95 10.63
C ASP A 133 1.91 -9.60 11.23
N LYS A 134 2.03 -10.84 11.72
CA LYS A 134 0.93 -11.61 12.33
C LYS A 134 0.24 -10.88 13.48
N ALA A 135 0.97 -10.06 14.24
CA ALA A 135 0.43 -9.26 15.33
C ALA A 135 -0.38 -8.05 14.82
N ASN A 136 -0.24 -7.67 13.54
CA ASN A 136 -1.05 -6.63 12.92
C ASN A 136 -2.44 -7.15 12.52
N THR A 137 -3.29 -7.33 13.52
CA THR A 137 -4.67 -7.80 13.36
C THR A 137 -5.52 -6.93 12.43
N ALA A 138 -5.22 -5.62 12.34
CA ALA A 138 -5.93 -4.71 11.45
C ALA A 138 -5.65 -5.04 9.98
N SER A 139 -4.37 -5.19 9.59
CA SER A 139 -4.00 -5.55 8.22
C SER A 139 -4.47 -6.96 7.85
N ARG A 140 -4.45 -7.91 8.80
CA ARG A 140 -5.02 -9.26 8.60
C ARG A 140 -6.48 -9.22 8.19
N ARG A 141 -7.30 -8.45 8.92
CA ARG A 141 -8.72 -8.26 8.59
C ARG A 141 -8.91 -7.62 7.21
N VAL A 142 -8.03 -6.72 6.80
CA VAL A 142 -8.06 -6.15 5.44
C VAL A 142 -7.81 -7.26 4.40
N ALA A 143 -6.76 -8.06 4.57
CA ALA A 143 -6.42 -9.15 3.66
C ALA A 143 -7.56 -10.18 3.57
N GLU A 144 -8.11 -10.60 4.70
CA GLU A 144 -9.22 -11.57 4.79
C GLU A 144 -10.50 -11.05 4.12
N LYS A 145 -10.84 -9.77 4.31
CA LYS A 145 -11.98 -9.12 3.61
C LYS A 145 -11.82 -9.09 2.10
N MET A 146 -10.58 -9.06 1.60
CA MET A 146 -10.29 -9.13 0.16
C MET A 146 -10.27 -10.57 -0.37
N GLY A 147 -10.64 -11.56 0.45
CA GLY A 147 -10.61 -12.97 0.09
C GLY A 147 -9.20 -13.59 0.15
N GLY A 148 -8.25 -12.90 0.79
CA GLY A 148 -6.87 -13.35 0.91
C GLY A 148 -6.76 -14.71 1.61
N LYS A 149 -5.92 -15.58 1.06
CA LYS A 149 -5.58 -16.88 1.65
C LYS A 149 -4.13 -16.87 2.12
N ILE A 150 -3.86 -17.48 3.26
CA ILE A 150 -2.49 -17.59 3.77
C ILE A 150 -1.66 -18.42 2.79
N GLY A 151 -0.54 -17.87 2.34
CA GLY A 151 0.39 -18.51 1.43
C GLY A 151 1.58 -19.13 2.16
N ARG A 152 2.35 -18.30 2.85
CA ARG A 152 3.51 -18.71 3.63
C ARG A 152 3.72 -17.79 4.83
N GLU A 153 4.50 -18.28 5.77
CA GLU A 153 4.90 -17.54 6.96
C GLU A 153 6.42 -17.56 7.06
N TYR A 154 7.02 -16.45 7.46
CA TYR A 154 8.47 -16.33 7.58
C TYR A 154 8.83 -15.17 8.50
N ASP A 155 10.02 -15.25 9.09
CA ASP A 155 10.54 -14.19 9.95
C ASP A 155 11.50 -13.29 9.17
N LEU A 156 11.50 -12.00 9.52
CA LEU A 156 12.42 -11.03 8.95
C LEU A 156 12.76 -9.96 9.99
N ILE A 157 13.99 -9.48 9.99
CA ILE A 157 14.42 -8.33 10.78
C ILE A 157 14.14 -7.05 9.97
N ASN A 158 13.36 -6.14 10.53
CA ASN A 158 13.02 -4.86 9.89
C ASN A 158 14.16 -3.82 10.03
N GLU A 159 14.01 -2.65 9.43
CA GLU A 159 15.04 -1.60 9.46
C GLU A 159 15.33 -1.01 10.86
N SER A 160 14.47 -1.31 11.84
CA SER A 160 14.64 -0.95 13.25
C SER A 160 15.31 -2.05 14.09
N GLY A 161 15.63 -3.21 13.50
CA GLY A 161 16.23 -4.34 14.21
C GLY A 161 15.23 -5.25 14.93
N LYS A 162 13.93 -5.03 14.74
CA LYS A 162 12.87 -5.86 15.33
C LYS A 162 12.56 -7.04 14.41
N VAL A 163 12.37 -8.23 15.00
CA VAL A 163 11.83 -9.40 14.29
C VAL A 163 10.34 -9.18 14.00
N LEU A 164 9.97 -9.27 12.74
CA LEU A 164 8.59 -9.33 12.26
C LEU A 164 8.26 -10.78 11.92
N ASN A 165 7.18 -11.31 12.49
CA ASN A 165 6.66 -12.62 12.13
C ASN A 165 5.66 -12.43 11.00
N LEU A 166 6.13 -12.50 9.77
CA LEU A 166 5.32 -12.17 8.60
C LEU A 166 4.43 -13.35 8.20
N VAL A 167 3.20 -13.02 7.82
CA VAL A 167 2.28 -13.89 7.10
C VAL A 167 2.01 -13.24 5.74
N GLU A 168 2.23 -14.00 4.68
CA GLU A 168 1.88 -13.62 3.32
C GLU A 168 0.44 -14.05 3.03
N TYR A 169 -0.40 -13.10 2.65
CA TYR A 169 -1.71 -13.38 2.06
C TYR A 169 -1.63 -13.32 0.53
N LYS A 170 -2.20 -14.32 -0.13
CA LYS A 170 -2.42 -14.38 -1.57
C LYS A 170 -3.85 -13.94 -1.88
N ILE A 171 -4.00 -12.85 -2.62
CA ILE A 171 -5.28 -12.26 -3.03
C ILE A 171 -5.44 -12.51 -4.53
N SER A 172 -6.24 -13.50 -4.88
CA SER A 172 -6.49 -13.86 -6.28
C SER A 172 -7.39 -12.83 -6.98
N LYS A 173 -7.35 -12.84 -8.31
CA LYS A 173 -8.38 -12.17 -9.13
C LYS A 173 -9.76 -12.69 -8.71
N LYS A 174 -10.78 -11.84 -8.70
CA LYS A 174 -12.16 -12.34 -8.62
C LYS A 174 -12.33 -13.32 -9.78
N GLN A 175 -12.67 -14.58 -9.48
CA GLN A 175 -13.23 -15.44 -10.51
C GLN A 175 -14.53 -14.75 -10.94
N ASN A 176 -14.61 -14.30 -12.18
CA ASN A 176 -15.92 -14.11 -12.79
C ASN A 176 -16.57 -15.48 -12.71
N SER A 177 -17.55 -15.60 -11.81
CA SER A 177 -18.53 -16.67 -11.92
C SER A 177 -19.31 -16.30 -13.17
N GLU A 178 -18.84 -16.81 -14.31
CA GLU A 178 -19.68 -16.96 -15.49
C GLU A 178 -20.78 -17.94 -15.10
N PHE A 179 -21.87 -17.39 -14.55
CA PHE A 179 -23.19 -17.98 -14.69
C PHE A 179 -23.84 -17.26 -15.86
N CYS A 180 -23.71 -17.87 -17.04
CA CYS A 180 -24.72 -17.91 -18.09
C CYS A 180 -24.55 -19.25 -18.81
#